data_AF-A0A166G6G0-F1
#
_entry.id   AF-A0A166G6G0-F1
#
_cell.length_a   1.000
_cell.length_b   1.000
_cell.length_c   1.000
_cell.angle_alpha   90.00
_cell.angle_beta   90.00
_cell.angle_gamma   90.00
#
_symmetry.space_group_name_H-M   'P 1'
#
loop_
_entity.id
_entity.type
_entity.pdbx_description
1 polymer ?
#
loop_
_entity_poly.entity_id
_entity_poly.type
_entity_poly.pdbx_seq_one_letter_code
_entity_poly.pdbx_strand_id
1 'polypeptide(L)'
;MASISICQEPRVERDRLWMLRKLEVDCTHVREPRLFDTFQAAPNLRIIDIADWGRPWHDIGQFPLLPWRQLQQVAFTGDVRDSLELLRLSPNLLVFKLTTDSDSDSLVGWNHIRHAFLRELAIDADNRGSSDFFGALTLPALVSLSYSGEEFPRDGITSMVNRSDISQSLDVFSLTLETIYEGVVPSIASKDIVEFL
;
A
#
# COMPACT_ATOMS: atom_id res chain seq x y z
N MET A 1 -22.68 4.99 -3.83
CA MET A 1 -21.76 4.42 -2.82
C MET A 1 -21.49 5.50 -1.80
N ALA A 2 -21.64 5.24 -0.49
CA ALA A 2 -21.36 6.25 0.52
C ALA A 2 -19.84 6.35 0.76
N SER A 3 -19.29 7.54 0.57
CA SER A 3 -17.89 7.91 0.84
C SER A 3 -17.88 9.09 1.80
N ILE A 4 -16.90 9.12 2.70
CA ILE A 4 -16.62 10.28 3.55
C ILE A 4 -15.15 10.64 3.31
N SER A 5 -14.90 11.92 3.02
CA SER A 5 -13.56 12.50 2.96
C SER A 5 -13.36 13.43 4.14
N ILE A 6 -12.27 13.23 4.88
CA ILE A 6 -11.96 13.94 6.11
C ILE A 6 -10.66 14.68 5.92
N CYS A 7 -10.76 16.00 5.73
CA CYS A 7 -9.61 16.91 5.71
C CYS A 7 -9.48 17.73 7.00
N GLN A 8 -10.49 17.69 7.89
CA GLN A 8 -10.57 18.39 9.20
C GLN A 8 -11.51 17.61 10.16
N GLU A 9 -11.46 17.89 11.47
CA GLU A 9 -12.27 17.21 12.51
C GLU A 9 -13.73 16.97 12.06
N PRO A 10 -14.14 15.70 11.88
CA PRO A 10 -15.37 15.41 11.20
C PRO A 10 -16.54 15.50 12.17
N ARG A 11 -17.57 16.23 11.77
CA ARG A 11 -18.92 16.02 12.30
C ARG A 11 -19.53 14.80 11.60
N VAL A 12 -19.02 13.60 11.89
CA VAL A 12 -19.63 12.37 11.37
C VAL A 12 -20.96 12.15 12.08
N GLU A 13 -22.06 12.19 11.35
CA GLU A 13 -23.34 11.67 11.84
C GLU A 13 -23.19 10.15 12.03
N ARG A 14 -22.98 9.73 13.28
CA ARG A 14 -22.79 8.32 13.68
C ARG A 14 -23.88 7.40 13.11
N ASP A 15 -25.08 7.94 12.91
CA ASP A 15 -26.26 7.25 12.38
C ASP A 15 -26.13 6.79 10.93
N ARG A 16 -25.06 7.19 10.20
CA ARG A 16 -24.83 6.80 8.79
C ARG A 16 -23.61 5.90 8.60
N LEU A 17 -22.90 5.55 9.68
CA LEU A 17 -21.70 4.68 9.64
C LEU A 17 -22.00 3.29 9.06
N TRP A 18 -23.21 2.78 9.28
CA TRP A 18 -23.64 1.49 8.73
C TRP A 18 -23.72 1.51 7.19
N MET A 19 -23.84 2.67 6.54
CA MET A 19 -23.83 2.78 5.08
C MET A 19 -22.41 2.99 4.51
N LEU A 20 -21.45 3.37 5.36
CA LEU A 20 -20.11 3.76 4.94
C LEU A 20 -19.38 2.57 4.31
N ARG A 21 -18.92 2.74 3.07
CA ARG A 21 -18.14 1.73 2.33
C ARG A 21 -16.73 2.16 2.01
N LYS A 22 -16.54 3.45 1.75
CA LYS A 22 -15.25 4.09 1.50
C LYS A 22 -14.99 5.17 2.53
N LEU A 23 -13.78 5.22 3.06
CA LEU A 23 -13.29 6.28 3.92
C LEU A 23 -12.01 6.86 3.29
N GLU A 24 -11.95 8.18 3.16
CA GLU A 24 -10.76 8.91 2.69
C GLU A 24 -10.33 9.85 3.82
N VAL A 25 -9.07 9.77 4.23
CA VAL A 25 -8.54 10.57 5.34
C VAL A 25 -7.21 11.16 4.95
N ASP A 26 -7.10 12.48 5.07
CA ASP A 26 -5.83 13.19 4.99
C ASP A 26 -5.35 13.49 6.42
N CYS A 27 -4.34 12.75 6.86
CA CYS A 27 -3.72 12.84 8.18
C CYS A 27 -2.60 13.87 8.26
N THR A 28 -2.22 14.52 7.16
CA THR A 28 -1.10 15.47 7.08
C THR A 28 -1.17 16.56 8.17
N HIS A 29 -2.39 16.90 8.61
CA HIS A 29 -2.65 17.92 9.62
C HIS A 29 -3.39 17.38 10.87
N VAL A 30 -3.66 16.08 10.94
CA VAL A 30 -4.46 15.48 12.02
C VAL A 30 -3.55 15.15 13.19
N ARG A 31 -3.72 15.88 14.30
CA ARG A 31 -2.95 15.66 15.54
C ARG A 31 -3.54 14.59 16.45
N GLU A 32 -4.76 14.12 16.17
CA GLU A 32 -5.51 13.23 17.06
C GLU A 32 -5.79 11.86 16.41
N PRO A 33 -5.07 10.80 16.82
CA PRO A 33 -5.31 9.42 16.35
C PRO A 33 -6.73 8.89 16.66
N ARG A 34 -7.43 9.50 17.62
CA ARG A 34 -8.79 9.11 18.05
C ARG A 34 -9.87 9.37 16.99
N LEU A 35 -9.53 10.11 15.93
CA LEU A 35 -10.37 10.30 14.77
C LEU A 35 -10.92 8.96 14.23
N PHE A 36 -10.07 7.94 14.24
CA PHE A 36 -10.36 6.64 13.64
C PHE A 36 -11.29 5.76 14.47
N ASP A 37 -11.36 5.98 15.79
CA ASP A 37 -12.14 5.18 16.73
C ASP A 37 -13.62 5.09 16.34
N THR A 38 -14.16 6.16 15.74
CA THR A 38 -15.55 6.21 15.28
C THR A 38 -15.82 5.27 14.10
N PHE A 39 -14.81 4.98 13.28
CA PHE A 39 -14.93 4.12 12.10
C PHE A 39 -14.65 2.64 12.39
N GLN A 40 -14.08 2.32 13.54
CA GLN A 40 -13.90 0.93 13.99
C GLN A 40 -15.22 0.15 13.96
N ALA A 41 -16.33 0.83 14.28
CA ALA A 41 -17.67 0.26 14.30
C ALA A 41 -18.38 0.25 12.94
N ALA A 42 -17.77 0.71 11.84
CA ALA A 42 -18.41 0.76 10.52
C ALA A 42 -18.43 -0.63 9.85
N PRO A 43 -19.55 -1.36 9.83
CA PRO A 43 -19.59 -2.78 9.44
C PRO A 43 -19.42 -3.02 7.94
N ASN A 44 -19.67 -1.99 7.13
CA ASN A 44 -19.65 -2.05 5.68
C ASN A 44 -18.41 -1.37 5.06
N LEU A 45 -17.48 -0.88 5.88
CA LEU A 45 -16.25 -0.26 5.40
C LEU A 45 -15.38 -1.33 4.74
N ARG A 46 -15.04 -1.11 3.46
CA ARG A 46 -14.25 -2.05 2.64
C ARG A 46 -13.08 -1.36 1.96
N ILE A 47 -13.17 -0.06 1.73
CA ILE A 47 -12.16 0.72 1.02
C ILE A 47 -11.68 1.82 1.94
N ILE A 48 -10.37 1.99 2.02
CA ILE A 48 -9.79 3.14 2.66
C ILE A 48 -8.73 3.79 1.79
N ASP A 49 -8.62 5.10 1.91
CA ASP A 49 -7.60 5.94 1.33
C ASP A 49 -7.05 6.80 2.46
N ILE A 50 -5.77 6.65 2.80
CA ILE A 50 -5.13 7.41 3.88
C ILE A 50 -3.87 8.05 3.34
N ALA A 51 -3.78 9.38 3.47
CA ALA A 51 -2.53 10.09 3.30
C ALA A 51 -1.96 10.50 4.66
N ASP A 52 -0.73 10.10 4.97
CA ASP A 52 0.00 10.49 6.17
C ASP A 52 1.44 10.87 5.83
N TRP A 53 1.67 12.18 5.73
CA TRP A 53 3.00 12.79 5.61
C TRP A 53 3.52 13.34 6.96
N GLY A 54 2.88 12.93 8.05
CA GLY A 54 3.20 13.38 9.40
C GLY A 54 4.37 12.61 10.01
N ARG A 55 4.27 12.32 11.32
CA ARG A 55 5.23 11.41 11.97
C ARG A 55 4.81 9.96 11.70
N PRO A 56 5.71 9.08 11.27
CA PRO A 56 5.37 7.69 11.02
C PRO A 56 4.74 7.00 12.22
N TRP A 57 3.72 6.17 12.00
CA TRP A 57 2.97 5.48 13.06
C TRP A 57 3.81 4.47 13.82
N HIS A 58 4.75 3.81 13.15
CA HIS A 58 5.67 2.88 13.77
C HIS A 58 6.58 3.55 14.80
N ASP A 59 7.01 4.80 14.59
CA ASP A 59 7.86 5.53 15.52
C ASP A 59 7.13 5.85 16.84
N ILE A 60 5.83 6.15 16.74
CA ILE A 60 4.98 6.46 17.90
C ILE A 60 4.26 5.23 18.46
N GLY A 61 4.33 4.08 17.78
CA GLY A 61 3.66 2.84 18.14
C GLY A 61 2.13 2.94 18.14
N GLN A 62 1.55 3.84 17.33
CA GLN A 62 0.12 4.12 17.31
C GLN A 62 -0.41 4.06 15.88
N PHE A 63 -1.09 2.96 15.56
CA PHE A 63 -1.79 2.77 14.29
C PHE A 63 -3.28 3.11 14.43
N PRO A 64 -3.93 3.58 13.35
CA PRO A 64 -5.33 3.95 13.42
C PRO A 64 -6.24 2.75 13.71
N LEU A 65 -7.21 2.94 14.61
CA LEU A 65 -8.17 1.92 15.01
C LEU A 65 -9.27 1.76 13.97
N LEU A 66 -8.96 1.02 12.91
CA LEU A 66 -9.86 0.73 11.80
C LEU A 66 -10.25 -0.75 11.76
N PRO A 67 -11.35 -1.10 11.08
CA PRO A 67 -11.76 -2.49 10.93
C PRO A 67 -10.93 -3.18 9.82
N TRP A 68 -9.61 -3.24 10.01
CA TRP A 68 -8.62 -3.69 9.02
C TRP A 68 -8.95 -5.05 8.39
N ARG A 69 -9.42 -6.00 9.20
CA ARG A 69 -9.73 -7.37 8.75
C ARG A 69 -10.83 -7.47 7.70
N GLN A 70 -11.72 -6.49 7.58
CA GLN A 70 -12.78 -6.50 6.55
C GLN A 70 -12.44 -5.63 5.34
N LEU A 71 -11.33 -4.89 5.38
CA LEU A 71 -10.91 -4.08 4.26
C LEU A 71 -10.50 -4.98 3.09
N GLN A 72 -10.91 -4.55 1.90
CA GLN A 72 -10.62 -5.19 0.63
C GLN A 72 -9.67 -4.34 -0.21
N GLN A 73 -9.69 -3.03 -0.02
CA GLN A 73 -8.83 -2.09 -0.72
C GLN A 73 -8.28 -1.04 0.24
N VAL A 74 -6.99 -0.78 0.14
CA VAL A 74 -6.29 0.26 0.90
C VAL A 74 -5.40 1.00 -0.09
N ALA A 75 -5.60 2.31 -0.19
CA ALA A 75 -4.60 3.23 -0.71
C ALA A 75 -3.96 3.92 0.48
N PHE A 76 -2.64 3.93 0.51
CA PHE A 76 -1.86 4.54 1.56
C PHE A 76 -0.77 5.41 0.94
N THR A 77 -0.66 6.62 1.45
CA THR A 77 0.42 7.54 1.12
C THR A 77 1.19 7.83 2.39
N GLY A 78 2.49 7.54 2.43
CA GLY A 78 3.31 7.71 3.64
C GLY A 78 4.48 6.73 3.71
N ASP A 79 4.96 6.46 4.93
CA ASP A 79 6.18 5.68 5.16
C ASP A 79 6.06 4.19 4.82
N VAL A 80 7.10 3.63 4.19
CA VAL A 80 7.15 2.24 3.76
C VAL A 80 6.99 1.24 4.93
N ARG A 81 7.49 1.55 6.12
CA ARG A 81 7.38 0.68 7.31
C ARG A 81 5.96 0.61 7.84
N ASP A 82 5.24 1.73 7.81
CA ASP A 82 3.83 1.76 8.17
C ASP A 82 3.01 0.94 7.19
N SER A 83 3.32 1.04 5.90
CA SER A 83 2.67 0.26 4.84
C SER A 83 2.79 -1.26 5.06
N LEU A 84 3.93 -1.74 5.57
CA LEU A 84 4.13 -3.15 5.92
C LEU A 84 3.22 -3.56 7.09
N GLU A 85 3.14 -2.77 8.15
CA GLU A 85 2.24 -3.08 9.26
C GLU A 85 0.77 -3.00 8.80
N LEU A 86 0.40 -2.08 7.90
CA LEU A 86 -0.95 -2.04 7.31
C LEU A 86 -1.32 -3.32 6.56
N LEU A 87 -0.39 -3.86 5.77
CA LEU A 87 -0.57 -5.16 5.10
C LEU A 87 -0.77 -6.28 6.13
N ARG A 88 -0.03 -6.26 7.24
CA ARG A 88 -0.18 -7.25 8.32
C ARG A 88 -1.53 -7.14 9.04
N LEU A 89 -2.01 -5.92 9.27
CA LEU A 89 -3.29 -5.65 9.93
C LEU A 89 -4.49 -6.03 9.06
N SER A 90 -4.32 -6.07 7.73
CA SER A 90 -5.39 -6.20 6.73
C SER A 90 -5.35 -7.55 5.99
N PRO A 91 -5.44 -8.71 6.67
CA PRO A 91 -5.15 -10.01 6.05
C PRO A 91 -6.07 -10.41 4.88
N ASN A 92 -7.23 -9.78 4.72
CA ASN A 92 -8.19 -10.08 3.64
C ASN A 92 -8.11 -9.07 2.49
N LEU A 93 -7.05 -8.27 2.45
CA LEU A 93 -6.88 -7.24 1.43
C LEU A 93 -6.70 -7.86 0.04
N LEU A 94 -7.35 -7.27 -0.95
CA LEU A 94 -7.26 -7.67 -2.35
C LEU A 94 -6.44 -6.68 -3.17
N VAL A 95 -6.56 -5.37 -2.86
CA VAL A 95 -5.86 -4.29 -3.56
C VAL A 95 -5.11 -3.44 -2.56
N PHE A 96 -3.82 -3.25 -2.80
CA PHE A 96 -2.98 -2.33 -2.03
C PHE A 96 -2.30 -1.34 -2.98
N LYS A 97 -2.42 -0.05 -2.66
CA LYS A 97 -1.72 1.02 -3.36
C LYS A 97 -0.87 1.77 -2.34
N LEU A 98 0.41 1.93 -2.65
CA LEU A 98 1.36 2.66 -1.84
C LEU A 98 1.92 3.82 -2.64
N THR A 99 1.87 5.02 -2.09
CA THR A 99 2.66 6.16 -2.55
C THR A 99 3.62 6.55 -1.44
N THR A 100 4.92 6.64 -1.72
CA THR A 100 5.93 6.94 -0.71
C THR A 100 7.02 7.85 -1.26
N ASP A 101 7.43 8.83 -0.45
CA ASP A 101 8.58 9.70 -0.69
C ASP A 101 9.81 9.30 0.15
N SER A 102 9.67 8.29 1.02
CA SER A 102 10.69 7.98 2.03
C SER A 102 11.94 7.43 1.36
N ASP A 103 13.09 8.07 1.60
CA ASP A 103 14.39 7.46 1.40
C ASP A 103 14.38 6.09 2.10
N SER A 104 14.80 5.03 1.40
CA SER A 104 14.70 3.66 1.90
C SER A 104 15.57 3.45 3.15
N ASP A 105 15.02 3.83 4.28
CA ASP A 105 15.61 3.64 5.57
C ASP A 105 15.60 2.13 5.83
N SER A 106 16.78 1.55 6.06
CA SER A 106 16.97 0.09 6.02
C SER A 106 15.85 -0.66 6.74
N LEU A 107 15.23 -1.62 6.04
CA LEU A 107 14.17 -2.48 6.62
C LEU A 107 14.76 -3.63 7.46
N VAL A 108 16.04 -3.56 7.82
CA VAL A 108 16.71 -4.55 8.67
C VAL A 108 15.97 -4.69 10.01
N GLY A 109 15.47 -5.90 10.28
CA GLY A 109 14.73 -6.24 11.49
C GLY A 109 13.21 -6.23 11.34
N TRP A 110 12.67 -5.81 10.18
CA TRP A 110 11.25 -5.96 9.89
C TRP A 110 10.90 -7.41 9.57
N ASN A 111 9.77 -7.86 10.11
CA ASN A 111 9.31 -9.23 9.91
C ASN A 111 8.83 -9.41 8.48
N HIS A 112 9.24 -10.50 7.86
CA HIS A 112 8.76 -10.92 6.55
C HIS A 112 7.24 -11.12 6.55
N ILE A 113 6.55 -10.52 5.57
CA ILE A 113 5.10 -10.52 5.47
C ILE A 113 4.64 -11.45 4.36
N ARG A 114 3.79 -12.40 4.73
CA ARG A 114 3.07 -13.24 3.79
C ARG A 114 1.61 -12.80 3.71
N HIS A 115 1.19 -12.32 2.54
CA HIS A 115 -0.20 -11.90 2.30
C HIS A 115 -0.89 -12.84 1.30
N ALA A 116 -1.75 -13.72 1.80
CA ALA A 116 -2.29 -14.84 1.00
C ALA A 116 -3.35 -14.45 -0.04
N PHE A 117 -3.99 -13.29 0.10
CA PHE A 117 -5.13 -12.89 -0.73
C PHE A 117 -4.89 -11.65 -1.60
N LEU A 118 -3.71 -11.02 -1.49
CA LEU A 118 -3.46 -9.79 -2.23
C LEU A 118 -3.36 -10.11 -3.71
N ARG A 119 -4.22 -9.49 -4.51
CA ARG A 119 -4.32 -9.68 -5.96
C ARG A 119 -3.60 -8.59 -6.74
N GLU A 120 -3.71 -7.36 -6.25
CA GLU A 120 -3.20 -6.18 -6.92
C GLU A 120 -2.31 -5.38 -5.96
N LEU A 121 -1.09 -5.11 -6.40
CA LEU A 121 -0.13 -4.24 -5.72
C LEU A 121 0.28 -3.12 -6.68
N ALA A 122 0.06 -1.88 -6.29
CA ALA A 122 0.59 -0.72 -6.99
C ALA A 122 1.50 0.06 -6.05
N ILE A 123 2.69 0.41 -6.51
CA ILE A 123 3.65 1.22 -5.76
C ILE A 123 4.05 2.40 -6.63
N ASP A 124 4.05 3.56 -6.01
CA ASP A 124 4.53 4.82 -6.52
C ASP A 124 5.61 5.33 -5.56
N ALA A 125 6.85 5.30 -5.99
CA ALA A 125 8.02 5.58 -5.15
C ALA A 125 8.85 6.70 -5.78
N ASP A 126 8.79 7.90 -5.18
CA ASP A 126 9.46 9.08 -5.71
C ASP A 126 10.99 9.00 -5.62
N ASN A 127 11.55 8.13 -4.78
CA ASN A 127 13.00 8.04 -4.51
C ASN A 127 13.58 6.61 -4.69
N ARG A 128 14.91 6.54 -4.74
CA ARG A 128 15.69 5.29 -4.85
C ARG A 128 15.41 4.36 -3.66
N GLY A 129 15.07 3.09 -3.91
CA GLY A 129 15.26 2.03 -2.91
C GLY A 129 14.04 1.22 -2.44
N SER A 130 13.01 1.01 -3.26
CA SER A 130 11.90 0.10 -2.91
C SER A 130 12.27 -1.40 -2.91
N SER A 131 13.52 -1.77 -3.22
CA SER A 131 13.97 -3.17 -3.30
C SER A 131 13.77 -3.92 -1.98
N ASP A 132 14.06 -3.28 -0.85
CA ASP A 132 13.89 -3.86 0.48
C ASP A 132 12.41 -4.14 0.78
N PHE A 133 11.50 -3.29 0.31
CA PHE A 133 10.06 -3.48 0.50
C PHE A 133 9.59 -4.78 -0.15
N PHE A 134 9.90 -4.99 -1.44
CA PHE A 134 9.61 -6.26 -2.11
C PHE A 134 10.36 -7.43 -1.46
N GLY A 135 11.57 -7.18 -0.98
CA GLY A 135 12.36 -8.09 -0.15
C GLY A 135 11.65 -8.57 1.12
N ALA A 136 10.70 -7.80 1.67
CA ALA A 136 9.93 -8.17 2.84
C ALA A 136 8.61 -8.93 2.54
N LEU A 137 8.27 -9.15 1.25
CA LEU A 137 6.94 -9.64 0.86
C LEU A 137 6.93 -11.08 0.29
N THR A 138 5.83 -11.78 0.54
CA THR A 138 5.42 -12.99 -0.16
C THR A 138 3.92 -12.95 -0.44
N LEU A 139 3.58 -12.89 -1.73
CA LEU A 139 2.25 -12.59 -2.26
C LEU A 139 1.80 -13.68 -3.25
N PRO A 140 1.48 -14.89 -2.78
CA PRO A 140 1.21 -16.05 -3.65
C PRO A 140 -0.06 -15.90 -4.52
N ALA A 141 -0.93 -14.93 -4.22
CA ALA A 141 -2.16 -14.68 -4.99
C ALA A 141 -2.05 -13.46 -5.93
N LEU A 142 -0.87 -12.83 -6.00
CA LEU A 142 -0.67 -11.61 -6.78
C LEU A 142 -0.80 -11.91 -8.28
N VAL A 143 -1.64 -11.13 -8.95
CA VAL A 143 -1.90 -11.23 -10.39
C VAL A 143 -1.60 -9.93 -11.12
N SER A 144 -1.58 -8.80 -10.40
CA SER A 144 -1.24 -7.50 -10.96
C SER A 144 -0.23 -6.77 -10.10
N LEU A 145 0.87 -6.35 -10.72
CA LEU A 145 1.90 -5.53 -10.09
C LEU A 145 2.14 -4.27 -10.94
N SER A 146 2.04 -3.10 -10.32
CA SER A 146 2.42 -1.82 -10.92
C SER A 146 3.50 -1.16 -10.07
N TYR A 147 4.53 -0.63 -10.70
CA TYR A 147 5.59 0.13 -10.05
C TYR A 147 5.88 1.41 -10.84
N SER A 148 5.86 2.56 -10.15
CA SER A 148 6.39 3.84 -10.61
C SER A 148 7.54 4.26 -9.69
N GLY A 149 8.61 4.80 -10.27
CA GLY A 149 9.70 5.42 -9.51
C GLY A 149 10.98 5.62 -10.30
N GLU A 150 12.00 6.23 -9.69
CA GLU A 150 13.25 6.57 -10.39
C GLU A 150 14.08 5.33 -10.80
N GLU A 151 14.15 4.34 -9.91
CA GLU A 151 14.96 3.13 -10.10
C GLU A 151 14.11 1.86 -10.09
N PHE A 152 14.42 0.93 -11.01
CA PHE A 152 13.75 -0.37 -11.07
C PHE A 152 14.27 -1.31 -9.97
N PRO A 153 13.42 -1.74 -9.00
CA PRO A 153 13.83 -2.57 -7.87
C PRO A 153 13.89 -4.06 -8.25
N ARG A 154 14.73 -4.37 -9.24
CA ARG A 154 14.81 -5.69 -9.87
C ARG A 154 15.00 -6.82 -8.86
N ASP A 155 15.99 -6.70 -7.98
CA ASP A 155 16.35 -7.78 -7.06
C ASP A 155 15.23 -8.07 -6.05
N GLY A 156 14.62 -7.03 -5.51
CA GLY A 156 13.46 -7.13 -4.62
C GLY A 156 12.27 -7.81 -5.28
N ILE A 157 11.89 -7.36 -6.49
CA ILE A 157 10.77 -7.96 -7.24
C ILE A 157 11.06 -9.41 -7.60
N THR A 158 12.26 -9.71 -8.11
CA THR A 158 12.70 -11.09 -8.44
C THR A 158 12.58 -12.00 -7.22
N SER A 159 13.11 -11.55 -6.09
CA SER A 159 13.07 -12.28 -4.81
C SER A 159 11.63 -12.51 -4.34
N MET A 160 10.77 -11.50 -4.44
CA MET A 160 9.34 -11.63 -4.10
C MET A 160 8.64 -12.64 -5.02
N VAL A 161 8.82 -12.54 -6.34
CA VAL A 161 8.18 -13.42 -7.33
C VAL A 161 8.58 -14.88 -7.11
N ASN A 162 9.88 -15.13 -6.92
CA ASN A 162 10.40 -16.47 -6.68
C ASN A 162 9.88 -17.06 -5.36
N ARG A 163 9.90 -16.29 -4.26
CA ARG A 163 9.38 -16.76 -2.96
C ARG A 163 7.87 -16.96 -2.94
N SER A 164 7.16 -16.22 -3.78
CA SER A 164 5.69 -16.32 -3.90
C SER A 164 5.26 -17.43 -4.85
N ASP A 165 6.19 -17.97 -5.65
CA ASP A 165 5.93 -18.96 -6.70
C ASP A 165 4.87 -18.47 -7.72
N ILE A 166 5.02 -17.22 -8.17
CA ILE A 166 4.04 -16.53 -9.04
C ILE A 166 4.59 -16.15 -10.42
N SER A 167 5.74 -16.69 -10.83
CA SER A 167 6.39 -16.35 -12.10
C SER A 167 5.49 -16.59 -13.33
N GLN A 168 4.55 -17.55 -13.24
CA GLN A 168 3.58 -17.87 -14.29
C GLN A 168 2.16 -17.32 -14.01
N SER A 169 1.94 -16.70 -12.85
CA SER A 169 0.62 -16.28 -12.37
C SER A 169 0.40 -14.76 -12.47
N LEU A 170 1.45 -14.00 -12.82
CA LEU A 170 1.37 -12.55 -12.95
C LEU A 170 0.79 -12.16 -14.32
N ASP A 171 -0.51 -11.90 -14.34
CA ASP A 171 -1.24 -11.50 -15.55
C ASP A 171 -0.81 -10.11 -16.06
N VAL A 172 -0.65 -9.16 -15.13
CA VAL A 172 -0.33 -7.77 -15.44
C VAL A 172 0.90 -7.33 -14.67
N PHE A 173 1.87 -6.81 -15.41
CA PHE A 173 3.00 -6.08 -14.86
C PHE A 173 3.11 -4.76 -15.59
N SER A 174 3.19 -3.67 -14.82
CA SER A 174 3.41 -2.33 -15.34
C SER A 174 4.61 -1.73 -14.64
N LEU A 175 5.56 -1.23 -15.44
CA LEU A 175 6.72 -0.52 -14.97
C LEU A 175 6.73 0.87 -15.60
N THR A 176 6.74 1.88 -14.76
CA THR A 176 6.94 3.28 -15.14
C THR A 176 8.21 3.73 -14.44
N LEU A 177 9.21 4.17 -15.21
CA LEU A 177 10.41 4.75 -14.62
C LEU A 177 10.36 6.26 -14.83
N GLU A 178 10.47 6.98 -13.72
CA GLU A 178 10.49 8.43 -13.72
C GLU A 178 11.93 8.86 -13.97
N THR A 179 12.26 9.11 -15.23
CA THR A 179 13.55 9.67 -15.59
C THR A 179 13.61 11.13 -15.12
N ILE A 180 14.52 11.41 -14.18
CA ILE A 180 15.01 12.76 -13.97
C ILE A 180 15.60 13.21 -15.32
N TYR A 181 14.90 14.10 -16.02
CA TYR A 181 15.11 14.61 -17.39
C TYR A 181 14.41 13.86 -18.54
N GLU A 182 13.32 14.47 -19.02
CA GLU A 182 12.70 14.38 -20.36
C GLU A 182 12.97 13.09 -21.15
N GLY A 183 12.16 12.05 -20.93
CA GLY A 183 12.15 10.91 -21.85
C GLY A 183 11.15 9.85 -21.45
N VAL A 184 10.08 9.72 -22.23
CA VAL A 184 9.06 8.65 -22.13
C VAL A 184 9.73 7.28 -22.02
N VAL A 185 9.37 6.51 -20.98
CA VAL A 185 9.85 5.14 -20.75
C VAL A 185 8.81 4.12 -21.26
N PRO A 186 9.24 2.97 -21.84
CA PRO A 186 8.35 2.01 -22.50
C PRO A 186 7.57 1.16 -21.48
N SER A 187 6.32 0.82 -21.79
CA SER A 187 5.63 -0.26 -21.08
C SER A 187 6.24 -1.61 -21.46
N ILE A 188 6.81 -2.33 -20.49
CA ILE A 188 7.30 -3.69 -20.69
C ILE A 188 6.14 -4.66 -20.46
N ALA A 189 5.89 -5.57 -21.39
CA ALA A 189 4.82 -6.56 -21.27
C ALA A 189 5.24 -7.72 -20.34
N SER A 190 4.27 -8.34 -19.66
CA SER A 190 4.50 -9.47 -18.72
C SER A 190 5.38 -10.61 -19.28
N LYS A 191 5.37 -10.84 -20.59
CA LYS A 191 6.17 -11.89 -21.25
C LYS A 191 7.68 -11.61 -21.26
N ASP A 192 8.08 -10.34 -21.21
CA ASP A 192 9.49 -9.94 -21.28
C ASP A 192 10.16 -10.02 -19.90
N ILE A 193 9.37 -10.19 -18.82
CA ILE A 193 9.89 -10.36 -17.46
C ILE A 193 10.81 -11.59 -17.39
N VAL A 194 10.50 -12.68 -18.10
CA VAL A 194 11.32 -13.90 -18.07
C VAL A 194 12.66 -13.71 -18.81
N GLU A 195 12.77 -12.76 -19.74
CA GLU A 195 14.05 -12.40 -20.35
C GLU A 195 14.85 -11.40 -19.50
N PHE A 196 14.19 -10.70 -18.57
CA PHE A 196 14.79 -9.76 -17.63
C PHE A 196 14.97 -10.31 -16.21
N LEU A 197 14.56 -11.54 -15.91
CA LEU A 197 14.79 -12.25 -14.64
C LEU A 197 15.83 -13.37 -14.83
#